data_AF-A0A1Y1JWM4-F1
#
_entry.id   AF-A0A1Y1JWM4-F1
#
_cell.length_a   1.000
_cell.length_b   1.000
_cell.length_c   1.000
_cell.angle_alpha   90.00
_cell.angle_beta   90.00
_cell.angle_gamma   90.00
#
_symmetry.space_group_name_H-M   'P 1'
#
loop_
_entity.id
_entity.type
_entity.pdbx_description
1 polymer ?
#
loop_
_entity_poly.entity_id
_entity_poly.type
_entity_poly.pdbx_seq_one_letter_code
_entity_poly.pdbx_strand_id
1 'polypeptide(L)'
;MADEQYKFYFNKQTFLSEKFPPIEFTKILFKKVDISMVESIIKNTSIDHVDVEIFLNKMNPDVIVEYNKLIKEHMLDNEKINYCNALNYYLNFMTEIVNALKISKDIISSIINFNVEGAWIKYYCDTCYCKRRKNVYSTHVNCLITKLRDNIYVNHDLENIKVKEQEGYWSKIFQESHNCKIQELLLQILLLINRGTLLKKSPQLCMQNHQVGVFQMNINA
;
A
#
# COMPACT_ATOMS: atom_id res chain seq x y z
N MET A 1 22.13 23.89 -14.23
CA MET A 1 21.53 22.63 -14.72
C MET A 1 21.78 21.42 -13.82
N ALA A 2 22.91 21.31 -13.10
CA ALA A 2 23.14 20.21 -12.14
C ALA A 2 22.24 20.28 -10.88
N ASP A 3 21.82 21.49 -10.48
CA ASP A 3 21.11 21.74 -9.22
C ASP A 3 19.63 21.32 -9.23
N GLU A 4 18.98 21.36 -10.41
CA GLU A 4 17.58 20.93 -10.58
C GLU A 4 17.45 19.41 -10.70
N GLN A 5 18.44 18.74 -11.31
CA GLN A 5 18.50 17.28 -11.31
C GLN A 5 18.70 16.74 -9.89
N TYR A 6 19.58 17.35 -9.09
CA TYR A 6 19.79 16.94 -7.69
C TYR A 6 18.52 17.15 -6.83
N LYS A 7 17.82 18.29 -6.96
CA LYS A 7 16.52 18.50 -6.30
C LYS A 7 15.45 17.50 -6.75
N PHE A 8 15.43 17.13 -8.03
CA PHE A 8 14.53 16.12 -8.56
C PHE A 8 14.83 14.73 -7.99
N TYR A 9 16.09 14.33 -7.90
CA TYR A 9 16.50 13.04 -7.30
C TYR A 9 16.25 12.98 -5.79
N PHE A 10 16.53 14.05 -5.05
CA PHE A 10 16.29 14.11 -3.61
C PHE A 10 14.79 14.03 -3.28
N ASN A 11 13.93 14.79 -3.97
CA ASN A 11 12.48 14.70 -3.84
C ASN A 11 11.93 13.32 -4.23
N LYS A 12 12.58 12.60 -5.15
CA LYS A 12 12.19 11.25 -5.56
C LYS A 12 12.48 10.22 -4.47
N GLN A 13 13.58 10.39 -3.74
CA GLN A 13 13.96 9.51 -2.62
C GLN A 13 13.02 9.69 -1.43
N THR A 14 12.64 10.93 -1.10
CA THR A 14 11.58 11.22 -0.11
C THR A 14 10.21 10.70 -0.57
N PHE A 15 9.82 10.91 -1.83
CA PHE A 15 8.55 10.40 -2.39
C PHE A 15 8.44 8.88 -2.39
N LEU A 16 9.55 8.17 -2.62
CA LEU A 16 9.61 6.71 -2.49
C LEU A 16 9.54 6.31 -1.00
N SER A 17 10.25 6.99 -0.11
CA SER A 17 10.28 6.66 1.32
C SER A 17 8.92 6.79 2.02
N GLU A 18 8.07 7.76 1.64
CA GLU A 18 6.73 7.91 2.22
C GLU A 18 5.75 6.82 1.75
N LYS A 19 6.06 6.21 0.60
CA LYS A 19 5.21 5.23 -0.06
C LYS A 19 5.52 3.79 0.37
N PHE A 20 6.65 3.52 0.99
CA PHE A 20 6.99 2.18 1.48
C PHE A 20 7.03 2.15 3.01
N PRO A 21 6.55 1.07 3.64
CA PRO A 21 6.70 0.95 5.07
C PRO A 21 8.18 0.75 5.43
N PRO A 22 8.64 1.23 6.59
CA PRO A 22 10.00 1.00 7.05
C PRO A 22 10.15 -0.50 7.35
N ILE A 23 10.80 -1.23 6.44
CA ILE A 23 10.79 -2.71 6.41
C ILE A 23 11.22 -3.32 7.74
N GLU A 24 12.36 -2.88 8.29
CA GLU A 24 12.90 -3.45 9.53
C GLU A 24 11.93 -3.27 10.72
N PHE A 25 11.31 -2.10 10.83
CA PHE A 25 10.33 -1.80 11.88
C PHE A 25 9.02 -2.56 11.67
N THR A 26 8.63 -2.73 10.41
CA THR A 26 7.41 -3.47 10.02
C THR A 26 7.55 -4.94 10.31
N LYS A 27 8.72 -5.53 10.03
CA LYS A 27 9.02 -6.93 10.35
C LYS A 27 8.82 -7.21 11.83
N ILE A 28 9.31 -6.34 12.72
CA ILE A 28 9.18 -6.53 14.17
C ILE A 28 7.70 -6.62 14.58
N LEU A 29 6.85 -5.69 14.11
CA LEU A 29 5.41 -5.74 14.42
C LEU A 29 4.73 -6.99 13.83
N PHE A 30 5.08 -7.36 12.60
CA PHE A 30 4.47 -8.49 11.91
C PHE A 30 4.92 -9.86 12.43
N LYS A 31 5.96 -9.94 13.28
CA LYS A 31 6.26 -11.17 14.05
C LYS A 31 5.11 -11.59 14.97
N LYS A 32 4.21 -10.67 15.30
CA LYS A 32 3.00 -10.94 16.11
C LYS A 32 1.77 -11.22 15.25
N VAL A 33 1.90 -11.16 13.93
CA VAL A 33 0.82 -11.44 12.98
C VAL A 33 0.98 -12.87 12.47
N ASP A 34 0.04 -13.72 12.83
CA ASP A 34 0.00 -15.11 12.37
C ASP A 34 -0.42 -15.15 10.90
N ILE A 35 0.55 -15.42 10.03
CA ILE A 35 0.33 -15.51 8.60
C ILE A 35 -0.65 -16.61 8.22
N SER A 36 -0.69 -17.74 8.95
CA SER A 36 -1.59 -18.85 8.64
C SER A 36 -3.05 -18.44 8.87
N MET A 37 -3.31 -17.66 9.92
CA MET A 37 -4.63 -17.10 10.20
C MET A 37 -5.02 -16.07 9.15
N VAL A 38 -4.10 -15.18 8.76
CA VAL A 38 -4.33 -14.20 7.70
C VAL A 38 -4.71 -14.90 6.38
N GLU A 39 -3.94 -15.91 5.98
CA GLU A 39 -4.23 -16.67 4.76
C GLU A 39 -5.58 -17.38 4.82
N SER A 40 -5.88 -18.05 5.94
CA SER A 40 -7.15 -18.74 6.15
C SER A 40 -8.33 -17.79 5.95
N ILE A 41 -8.26 -16.58 6.52
CA ILE A 41 -9.29 -15.56 6.41
C ILE A 41 -9.42 -15.04 4.96
N ILE A 42 -8.31 -14.71 4.30
CA ILE A 42 -8.32 -14.13 2.94
C ILE A 42 -8.78 -15.14 1.88
N LYS A 43 -8.49 -16.44 2.08
CA LYS A 43 -8.86 -17.53 1.16
C LYS A 43 -10.29 -18.02 1.38
N ASN A 44 -10.88 -17.74 2.55
CA ASN A 44 -12.23 -18.17 2.84
C ASN A 44 -13.23 -17.49 1.89
N THR A 45 -13.96 -18.30 1.13
CA THR A 45 -14.94 -17.85 0.14
C THR A 45 -16.27 -17.42 0.76
N SER A 46 -16.55 -17.86 1.99
CA SER A 46 -17.75 -17.58 2.76
C SER A 46 -17.39 -17.46 4.25
N ILE A 47 -17.12 -16.24 4.69
CA ILE A 47 -16.76 -15.94 6.08
C ILE A 47 -17.87 -15.12 6.74
N ASP A 48 -18.23 -15.49 7.97
CA ASP A 48 -19.14 -14.70 8.79
C ASP A 48 -18.39 -13.51 9.41
N HIS A 49 -19.06 -12.38 9.55
CA HIS A 49 -18.52 -11.20 10.22
C HIS A 49 -18.01 -11.47 11.64
N VAL A 50 -18.66 -12.38 12.38
CA VAL A 50 -18.22 -12.79 13.73
C VAL A 50 -16.83 -13.43 13.68
N ASP A 51 -16.54 -14.24 12.67
CA ASP A 51 -15.21 -14.87 12.51
C ASP A 51 -14.13 -13.81 12.23
N VAL A 52 -14.48 -12.78 11.45
CA VAL A 52 -13.59 -11.64 11.16
C VAL A 52 -13.28 -10.86 12.44
N GLU A 53 -14.28 -10.61 13.28
CA GLU A 53 -14.10 -9.94 14.57
C GLU A 53 -13.22 -10.76 15.52
N ILE A 54 -13.45 -12.08 15.62
CA ILE A 54 -12.63 -13.00 16.42
C ILE A 54 -11.18 -12.97 15.95
N PHE A 55 -10.96 -13.03 14.63
CA PHE A 55 -9.63 -12.92 14.02
C PHE A 55 -8.91 -11.62 14.42
N LEU A 56 -9.58 -10.47 14.29
CA LEU A 56 -9.00 -9.17 14.64
C LEU A 56 -8.75 -9.05 16.15
N ASN A 57 -9.68 -9.54 16.98
CA ASN A 57 -9.56 -9.52 18.44
C ASN A 57 -8.45 -10.44 18.94
N LYS A 58 -8.09 -11.48 18.17
CA LYS A 58 -6.95 -12.33 18.48
C LYS A 58 -5.61 -11.68 18.11
N MET A 59 -5.52 -11.01 16.95
CA MET A 59 -4.24 -10.46 16.47
C MET A 59 -3.88 -9.11 17.08
N ASN A 60 -4.84 -8.20 17.23
CA ASN A 60 -4.56 -6.83 17.68
C ASN A 60 -3.84 -6.75 19.03
N PRO A 61 -4.24 -7.50 20.09
CA PRO A 61 -3.62 -7.37 21.40
C PRO A 61 -2.10 -7.60 21.38
N ASP A 62 -1.63 -8.63 20.67
CA ASP A 62 -0.21 -8.98 20.64
C ASP A 62 0.62 -7.91 19.91
N VAL A 63 0.09 -7.37 18.81
CA VAL A 63 0.74 -6.29 18.06
C VAL A 63 0.75 -4.98 18.86
N ILE A 64 -0.33 -4.70 19.61
CA ILE A 64 -0.41 -3.54 20.52
C ILE A 64 0.66 -3.61 21.60
N VAL A 65 0.81 -4.78 22.25
CA VAL A 65 1.81 -5.00 23.29
C VAL A 65 3.22 -4.76 22.74
N GLU A 66 3.52 -5.32 21.57
CA GLU A 66 4.83 -5.17 20.93
C GLU A 66 5.10 -3.71 20.52
N TYR A 67 4.13 -3.03 19.90
CA TYR A 67 4.25 -1.61 19.55
C TYR A 67 4.56 -0.72 20.76
N ASN A 68 3.83 -0.94 21.87
CA ASN A 68 4.02 -0.19 23.10
C ASN A 68 5.40 -0.41 23.73
N LYS A 69 5.93 -1.63 23.62
CA LYS A 69 7.29 -1.93 24.06
C LYS A 69 8.31 -1.14 23.23
N LEU A 70 8.19 -1.18 21.90
CA LEU A 70 9.11 -0.53 20.97
C LEU A 70 9.12 1.00 21.12
N ILE A 71 7.96 1.64 21.23
CA ILE A 71 7.88 3.11 21.42
C ILE A 71 8.48 3.56 22.76
N LYS A 72 8.44 2.71 23.81
CA LYS A 72 9.04 3.03 25.11
C LYS A 72 10.56 2.86 25.11
N GLU A 73 11.06 1.83 24.42
CA GLU A 73 12.50 1.51 24.36
C GLU A 73 13.27 2.49 23.46
N HIS A 74 12.61 3.05 22.44
CA HIS A 74 13.23 3.97 21.48
C HIS A 74 12.86 5.42 21.78
N MET A 75 13.83 6.19 22.31
CA MET A 75 13.59 7.60 22.67
C MET A 75 13.85 8.59 21.52
N LEU A 76 14.59 8.19 20.48
CA LEU A 76 14.93 9.04 19.35
C LEU A 76 13.71 9.27 18.44
N ASP A 77 13.46 10.52 18.06
CA ASP A 77 12.29 10.90 17.25
C ASP A 77 12.26 10.15 15.91
N ASN A 78 13.39 10.04 15.21
CA ASN A 78 13.44 9.33 13.92
C ASN A 78 13.00 7.85 14.03
N GLU A 79 13.34 7.17 15.11
CA GLU A 79 12.92 5.78 15.33
C GLU A 79 11.42 5.70 15.63
N LYS A 80 10.90 6.61 16.46
CA LYS A 80 9.47 6.69 16.73
C LYS A 80 8.65 6.95 15.45
N ILE A 81 9.16 7.77 14.51
CA ILE A 81 8.48 8.01 13.21
C ILE A 81 8.37 6.70 12.44
N ASN A 82 9.44 5.92 12.41
CA ASN A 82 9.42 4.63 11.72
C ASN A 82 8.46 3.64 12.36
N TYR A 83 8.41 3.56 13.70
CA TYR A 83 7.39 2.75 14.38
C TYR A 83 5.97 3.23 14.09
N CYS A 84 5.73 4.54 14.05
CA CYS A 84 4.43 5.08 13.66
C CYS A 84 4.04 4.72 12.22
N ASN A 85 4.99 4.77 11.28
CA ASN A 85 4.76 4.37 9.90
C ASN A 85 4.50 2.86 9.79
N ALA A 86 5.22 2.02 10.54
CA ALA A 86 5.00 0.58 10.62
C ALA A 86 3.61 0.24 11.19
N LEU A 87 3.18 0.96 12.23
CA LEU A 87 1.84 0.83 12.80
C LEU A 87 0.75 1.28 11.79
N ASN A 88 0.95 2.40 11.09
CA ASN A 88 0.05 2.80 10.00
C ASN A 88 -0.03 1.77 8.86
N TYR A 89 1.08 1.11 8.56
CA TYR A 89 1.11 0.01 7.62
C TYR A 89 0.30 -1.19 8.09
N TYR A 90 0.47 -1.60 9.36
CA TYR A 90 -0.32 -2.66 9.98
C TYR A 90 -1.83 -2.38 9.93
N LEU A 91 -2.27 -1.16 10.27
CA LEU A 91 -3.70 -0.84 10.19
C LEU A 91 -4.22 -0.85 8.77
N ASN A 92 -3.49 -0.27 7.81
CA ASN A 92 -3.88 -0.37 6.39
C ASN A 92 -3.95 -1.83 5.95
N PHE A 93 -3.02 -2.68 6.39
CA PHE A 93 -3.03 -4.10 6.12
C PHE A 93 -4.32 -4.78 6.62
N MET A 94 -4.67 -4.58 7.89
CA MET A 94 -5.91 -5.14 8.46
C MET A 94 -7.17 -4.58 7.79
N THR A 95 -7.21 -3.27 7.51
CA THR A 95 -8.32 -2.64 6.78
C THR A 95 -8.53 -3.28 5.41
N GLU A 96 -7.46 -3.47 4.63
CA GLU A 96 -7.61 -4.04 3.28
C GLU A 96 -7.90 -5.54 3.31
N ILE A 97 -7.46 -6.28 4.34
CA ILE A 97 -7.92 -7.66 4.53
C ILE A 97 -9.44 -7.69 4.64
N VAL A 98 -10.02 -6.86 5.52
CA VAL A 98 -11.48 -6.80 5.73
C VAL A 98 -12.19 -6.33 4.45
N ASN A 99 -11.66 -5.33 3.75
CA ASN A 99 -12.22 -4.88 2.46
C ASN A 99 -12.22 -5.96 1.38
N ALA A 100 -11.25 -6.88 1.43
CA ALA A 100 -11.11 -7.94 0.45
C ALA A 100 -12.07 -9.13 0.70
N LEU A 101 -12.79 -9.13 1.83
CA LEU A 101 -13.75 -10.17 2.19
C LEU A 101 -15.10 -9.97 1.50
N LYS A 102 -15.82 -11.07 1.28
CA LYS A 102 -17.13 -11.07 0.63
C LYS A 102 -18.28 -10.87 1.63
N ILE A 103 -18.17 -9.84 2.47
CA ILE A 103 -19.21 -9.42 3.43
C ILE A 103 -19.80 -8.07 3.02
N SER A 104 -20.96 -7.70 3.58
CA SER A 104 -21.63 -6.45 3.20
C SER A 104 -20.82 -5.21 3.59
N LYS A 105 -20.92 -4.14 2.79
CA LYS A 105 -20.12 -2.92 2.99
C LYS A 105 -20.39 -2.23 4.33
N ASP A 106 -21.62 -2.29 4.82
CA ASP A 106 -21.98 -1.69 6.11
C ASP A 106 -21.32 -2.45 7.26
N ILE A 107 -21.28 -3.78 7.17
CA ILE A 107 -20.58 -4.63 8.14
C ILE A 107 -19.07 -4.38 8.06
N ILE A 108 -18.47 -4.33 6.86
CA ILE A 108 -17.05 -3.99 6.66
C ILE A 108 -16.71 -2.68 7.38
N SER A 109 -17.53 -1.65 7.16
CA SER A 109 -17.33 -0.33 7.76
C SER A 109 -17.41 -0.39 9.29
N SER A 110 -18.36 -1.15 9.82
CA SER A 110 -18.50 -1.38 11.26
C SER A 110 -17.26 -2.07 11.85
N ILE A 111 -16.82 -3.19 11.27
CA ILE A 111 -15.64 -3.94 11.72
C ILE A 111 -14.39 -3.07 11.68
N ILE A 112 -14.17 -2.32 10.59
CA ILE A 112 -13.01 -1.43 10.47
C ILE A 112 -13.05 -0.37 11.58
N ASN A 113 -14.21 0.24 11.83
CA ASN A 113 -14.32 1.29 12.84
C ASN A 113 -14.12 0.76 14.26
N PHE A 114 -14.68 -0.40 14.60
CA PHE A 114 -14.63 -0.93 15.98
C PHE A 114 -13.39 -1.79 16.23
N ASN A 115 -13.12 -2.77 15.39
CA ASN A 115 -12.08 -3.78 15.62
C ASN A 115 -10.72 -3.35 15.07
N VAL A 116 -10.64 -2.51 14.03
CA VAL A 116 -9.36 -2.03 13.49
C VAL A 116 -8.98 -0.67 14.06
N GLU A 117 -9.81 0.36 13.86
CA GLU A 117 -9.47 1.72 14.29
C GLU A 117 -9.76 1.90 15.80
N GLY A 118 -10.90 1.40 16.28
CA GLY A 118 -11.34 1.52 17.68
C GLY A 118 -10.40 0.84 18.68
N ALA A 119 -9.88 -0.35 18.32
CA ALA A 119 -8.89 -1.05 19.14
C ALA A 119 -7.60 -0.24 19.34
N TRP A 120 -7.31 0.69 18.44
CA TRP A 120 -6.06 1.45 18.42
C TRP A 120 -6.23 2.95 18.74
N ILE A 121 -7.45 3.42 18.99
CA ILE A 121 -7.76 4.85 19.17
C ILE A 121 -7.00 5.51 20.33
N LYS A 122 -6.52 4.74 21.31
CA LYS A 122 -5.69 5.27 22.41
C LYS A 122 -4.22 5.51 22.01
N TYR A 123 -3.78 4.94 20.88
CA TYR A 123 -2.40 5.01 20.38
C TYR A 123 -2.26 5.97 19.20
N TYR A 124 -3.38 6.40 18.62
CA TYR A 124 -3.46 7.48 17.65
C TYR A 124 -4.24 8.64 18.23
N CYS A 125 -3.67 9.84 18.22
CA CYS A 125 -4.45 11.04 18.48
C CYS A 125 -3.96 12.20 17.61
N ASP A 126 -4.83 13.17 17.34
CA ASP A 126 -4.50 14.31 16.46
C ASP A 126 -3.36 15.18 17.00
N THR A 127 -3.10 15.10 18.30
CA THR A 127 -1.98 15.77 19.00
C THR A 127 -0.86 14.80 19.40
N CYS A 128 -0.98 13.52 19.06
CA CYS A 128 0.00 12.49 19.41
C CYS A 128 1.14 12.46 18.41
N TYR A 129 2.24 11.87 18.85
CA TYR A 129 3.38 11.60 17.99
C TYR A 129 2.98 10.80 16.73
N CYS A 130 2.06 9.84 16.88
CA CYS A 130 1.58 9.04 15.78
C CYS A 130 0.18 9.47 15.31
N LYS A 131 0.13 10.05 14.11
CA LYS A 131 -1.12 10.35 13.40
C LYS A 131 -1.52 9.20 12.49
N ARG A 132 -2.81 8.85 12.49
CA ARG A 132 -3.38 7.87 11.57
C ARG A 132 -3.35 8.41 10.13
N ARG A 133 -2.76 7.66 9.21
CA ARG A 133 -2.63 7.94 7.78
C ARG A 133 -3.30 6.84 6.94
N LYS A 134 -4.61 6.98 6.72
CA LYS A 134 -5.41 6.01 5.95
C LYS A 134 -4.91 5.88 4.52
N ASN A 135 -4.92 4.67 3.98
CA ASN A 135 -4.68 4.35 2.57
C ASN A 135 -3.30 4.71 1.99
N VAL A 136 -2.36 5.26 2.77
CA VAL A 136 -1.00 5.58 2.29
C VAL A 136 -0.26 4.37 1.72
N TYR A 137 -0.62 3.17 2.21
CA TYR A 137 0.00 1.92 1.81
C TYR A 137 -0.94 0.96 1.06
N SER A 138 -2.16 1.38 0.72
CA SER A 138 -3.20 0.49 0.16
C SER A 138 -2.73 -0.26 -1.08
N THR A 139 -2.03 0.39 -2.01
CA THR A 139 -1.46 -0.27 -3.19
C THR A 139 -0.52 -1.42 -2.84
N HIS A 140 0.41 -1.19 -1.91
CA HIS A 140 1.40 -2.20 -1.51
C HIS A 140 0.72 -3.34 -0.77
N VAL A 141 -0.19 -3.01 0.14
CA VAL A 141 -1.01 -3.95 0.90
C VAL A 141 -1.88 -4.79 -0.02
N ASN A 142 -2.54 -4.19 -1.01
CA ASN A 142 -3.39 -4.91 -1.97
C ASN A 142 -2.58 -5.88 -2.82
N CYS A 143 -1.36 -5.51 -3.26
CA CYS A 143 -0.51 -6.49 -3.93
C CYS A 143 -0.21 -7.68 -3.01
N LEU A 144 0.16 -7.39 -1.76
CA LEU A 144 0.46 -8.41 -0.76
C LEU A 144 -0.73 -9.35 -0.52
N ILE A 145 -1.94 -8.81 -0.34
CA ILE A 145 -3.15 -9.61 -0.12
C ILE A 145 -3.46 -10.51 -1.32
N THR A 146 -3.39 -9.99 -2.55
CA THR A 146 -3.57 -10.79 -3.78
C THR A 146 -2.57 -11.94 -3.83
N LYS A 147 -1.33 -11.65 -3.48
CA LYS A 147 -0.23 -12.61 -3.44
C LYS A 147 -0.43 -13.73 -2.40
N LEU A 148 -0.93 -13.40 -1.22
CA LEU A 148 -1.32 -14.37 -0.18
C LEU A 148 -2.55 -15.20 -0.61
N ARG A 149 -3.49 -14.58 -1.32
CA ARG A 149 -4.70 -15.24 -1.84
C ARG A 149 -4.38 -16.25 -2.94
N ASP A 150 -3.55 -15.87 -3.91
CA ASP A 150 -3.28 -16.65 -5.13
C ASP A 150 -2.28 -17.80 -4.90
N ASN A 151 -2.01 -18.16 -3.65
CA ASN A 151 -1.15 -19.27 -3.25
C ASN A 151 0.30 -19.20 -3.77
N ILE A 152 0.78 -18.01 -4.18
CA ILE A 152 2.17 -17.85 -4.67
C ILE A 152 3.19 -18.20 -3.57
N TYR A 153 2.79 -18.14 -2.30
CA TYR A 153 3.62 -18.47 -1.14
C TYR A 153 3.42 -19.89 -0.57
N VAL A 154 2.49 -20.69 -1.15
CA VAL A 154 1.96 -21.92 -0.54
C VAL A 154 2.80 -23.18 -0.82
N ASN A 155 3.93 -23.07 -1.51
CA ASN A 155 4.81 -24.23 -1.72
C ASN A 155 5.62 -24.65 -0.48
N HIS A 156 5.30 -24.16 0.72
CA HIS A 156 5.96 -24.56 1.95
C HIS A 156 4.90 -24.80 3.03
N ASP A 157 4.89 -25.99 3.62
CA ASP A 157 3.95 -26.42 4.67
C ASP A 157 3.84 -25.38 5.81
N LEU A 158 2.80 -24.53 5.76
CA LEU A 158 2.60 -23.45 6.72
C LEU A 158 2.03 -23.94 8.07
N GLU A 159 1.52 -25.18 8.12
CA GLU A 159 0.80 -25.74 9.28
C GLU A 159 1.68 -26.04 10.51
N ASN A 160 3.02 -25.99 10.38
CA ASN A 160 3.96 -26.32 11.48
C ASN A 160 5.10 -25.32 11.67
N ILE A 161 4.93 -24.07 11.24
CA ILE A 161 6.00 -23.06 11.26
C ILE A 161 6.30 -22.61 12.69
N LYS A 162 7.54 -22.83 13.15
CA LYS A 162 8.02 -22.28 14.43
C LYS A 162 8.13 -20.75 14.33
N VAL A 163 8.00 -20.02 15.45
CA VAL A 163 8.08 -18.53 15.50
C VAL A 163 9.28 -17.95 14.74
N LYS A 164 10.44 -18.64 14.72
CA LYS A 164 11.63 -18.22 13.95
C LYS A 164 11.47 -18.34 12.43
N GLU A 165 10.64 -19.25 11.95
CA GLU A 165 10.38 -19.44 10.53
C GLU A 165 9.36 -18.39 10.02
N GLN A 166 8.40 -17.96 10.85
CA GLN A 166 7.44 -16.88 10.53
C GLN A 166 8.16 -15.56 10.14
N GLU A 167 9.26 -15.24 10.82
CA GLU A 167 10.10 -14.07 10.51
C GLU A 167 10.72 -14.12 9.11
N GLY A 168 11.13 -15.32 8.67
CA GLY A 168 11.64 -15.56 7.32
C GLY A 168 10.57 -15.36 6.25
N TYR A 169 9.33 -15.83 6.51
CA TYR A 169 8.21 -15.66 5.59
C TYR A 169 7.84 -14.20 5.40
N TRP A 170 7.58 -13.45 6.48
CA TRP A 170 7.26 -12.03 6.37
C TRP A 170 8.37 -11.25 5.64
N SER A 171 9.64 -11.59 5.90
CA SER A 171 10.77 -10.96 5.20
C SER A 171 10.73 -11.20 3.69
N LYS A 172 10.51 -12.44 3.25
CA LYS A 172 10.40 -12.80 1.82
C LYS A 172 9.19 -12.11 1.18
N ILE A 173 8.07 -12.13 1.87
CA ILE A 173 6.81 -11.50 1.46
C ILE A 173 6.98 -10.00 1.25
N PHE A 174 7.60 -9.28 2.19
CA PHE A 174 7.82 -7.85 2.07
C PHE A 174 8.80 -7.48 0.96
N GLN A 175 9.83 -8.30 0.74
CA GLN A 175 10.77 -8.11 -0.37
C GLN A 175 10.08 -8.30 -1.72
N GLU A 176 9.20 -9.29 -1.83
CA GLU A 176 8.46 -9.56 -3.05
C GLU A 176 7.29 -8.59 -3.30
N SER A 177 6.72 -7.99 -2.25
CA SER A 177 5.72 -6.92 -2.39
C SER A 177 6.36 -5.58 -2.79
N HIS A 178 7.61 -5.34 -2.40
CA HIS A 178 8.40 -4.21 -2.93
C HIS A 178 8.54 -4.30 -4.45
N ASN A 179 8.74 -5.50 -4.99
CA ASN A 179 8.83 -5.72 -6.44
C ASN A 179 7.53 -5.36 -7.18
N CYS A 180 6.35 -5.59 -6.58
CA CYS A 180 5.07 -5.16 -7.19
C CYS A 180 5.04 -3.66 -7.47
N LYS A 181 5.52 -2.88 -6.51
CA LYS A 181 5.44 -1.42 -6.56
C LYS A 181 6.50 -0.83 -7.47
N ILE A 182 7.67 -1.45 -7.56
CA ILE A 182 8.68 -1.09 -8.57
C ILE A 182 8.10 -1.32 -9.97
N GLN A 183 7.47 -2.47 -10.22
CA GLN A 183 6.85 -2.77 -11.51
C GLN A 183 5.73 -1.78 -11.87
N GLU A 184 4.86 -1.44 -10.93
CA GLU A 184 3.80 -0.46 -11.15
C GLU A 184 4.34 0.96 -11.40
N LEU A 185 5.32 1.41 -10.61
CA LEU A 185 5.99 2.69 -10.81
C LEU A 185 6.69 2.75 -12.18
N LEU A 186 7.34 1.66 -12.59
CA LEU A 186 7.94 1.55 -13.93
C LEU A 186 6.87 1.64 -15.02
N LEU A 187 5.71 0.99 -14.83
CA LEU A 187 4.60 1.08 -15.77
C LEU A 187 4.04 2.51 -15.89
N GLN A 188 3.85 3.19 -14.75
CA GLN A 188 3.41 4.59 -14.72
C GLN A 188 4.43 5.52 -15.41
N ILE A 189 5.73 5.30 -15.17
CA ILE A 189 6.80 6.06 -15.82
C ILE A 189 6.78 5.81 -17.34
N LEU A 190 6.65 4.56 -17.78
CA LEU A 190 6.56 4.20 -19.21
C LEU A 190 5.35 4.86 -19.88
N LEU A 191 4.19 4.87 -19.21
CA LEU A 191 2.98 5.53 -19.71
C LEU A 191 3.17 7.06 -19.83
N LEU A 192 3.83 7.69 -18.86
CA LEU A 192 4.14 9.13 -18.90
C LEU A 192 5.16 9.46 -20.00
N ILE A 193 6.19 8.63 -20.19
CA ILE A 193 7.16 8.78 -21.29
C ILE A 193 6.42 8.68 -22.62
N ASN A 194 5.56 7.67 -22.80
CA ASN A 194 4.79 7.46 -24.04
C ASN A 194 3.81 8.60 -24.34
N ARG A 195 3.15 9.17 -23.30
CA ARG A 195 2.32 10.37 -23.46
C ARG A 195 3.16 11.59 -23.83
N GLY A 196 4.34 11.75 -23.24
CA GLY A 196 5.29 12.82 -23.57
C GLY A 196 5.86 12.72 -24.99
N THR A 197 6.14 11.51 -25.49
CA THR A 197 6.58 11.29 -26.88
C THR A 197 5.46 11.47 -27.90
N LEU A 198 4.21 11.14 -27.56
CA LEU A 198 3.05 11.44 -28.40
C LEU A 198 2.79 12.94 -28.53
N LEU A 199 2.93 13.70 -27.44
CA LEU A 199 2.82 15.16 -27.46
C LEU A 199 3.98 15.82 -28.22
N LYS A 200 5.20 15.26 -28.16
CA LYS A 200 6.35 15.74 -28.95
C LYS A 200 6.29 15.38 -30.44
N LYS A 201 5.52 14.36 -30.84
CA LYS A 201 5.29 14.00 -32.25
C LYS A 201 4.11 14.76 -32.89
N SER A 202 3.39 15.59 -32.13
CA SER A 202 2.26 16.39 -32.63
C SER A 202 2.54 17.91 -32.65
N PRO A 203 3.61 18.34 -33.33
CA PRO A 203 3.52 19.63 -34.02
C PRO A 203 4.22 19.58 -35.38
N GLN A 204 3.66 18.86 -36.37
CA GLN A 204 4.08 19.05 -37.78
C GLN A 204 3.14 18.51 -38.88
N LEU A 205 1.89 18.13 -38.56
CA LEU A 205 0.94 17.60 -39.56
C LEU A 205 -0.25 18.54 -39.90
N CYS A 206 -0.23 19.78 -39.42
CA CYS A 206 -1.19 20.81 -39.84
C CYS A 206 -0.51 21.96 -40.60
N MET A 207 0.33 21.65 -41.59
CA MET A 207 0.73 22.60 -42.63
C MET A 207 0.99 21.85 -43.93
N GLN A 208 -0.07 21.46 -44.62
CA GLN A 208 -0.09 21.23 -46.07
C GLN A 208 -1.51 20.84 -46.47
N ASN A 209 -2.27 21.84 -46.95
CA ASN A 209 -3.29 21.75 -47.99
C ASN A 209 -4.25 22.93 -47.87
N HIS A 210 -3.82 24.14 -48.24
CA HIS A 210 -4.69 25.24 -48.66
C HIS A 210 -3.99 26.02 -49.78
N GLN A 211 -3.96 25.42 -50.96
CA GLN A 211 -3.76 26.10 -52.24
C GLN A 211 -4.55 25.36 -53.32
N VAL A 212 -5.86 25.66 -53.44
CA VAL A 212 -6.70 25.72 -54.66
C VAL A 212 -8.03 26.30 -54.15
N GLY A 213 -8.66 27.35 -54.66
CA GLY A 213 -8.41 28.28 -55.75
C GLY A 213 -9.51 29.34 -55.65
N VAL A 214 -9.16 30.60 -55.89
CA VAL A 214 -10.11 31.71 -55.99
C VAL A 214 -10.88 31.54 -57.30
N PHE A 215 -12.20 31.32 -57.22
CA PHE A 215 -13.11 31.57 -58.34
C PHE A 215 -14.18 32.55 -57.86
N GLN A 216 -14.06 33.78 -58.35
CA GLN A 216 -15.09 34.81 -58.26
C GLN A 216 -16.27 34.42 -59.13
N MET A 217 -17.48 34.45 -58.55
CA MET A 217 -18.72 34.67 -59.28
C MET A 217 -19.43 35.85 -58.61
N ASN A 218 -19.37 37.01 -59.25
CA ASN A 218 -20.30 38.11 -59.00
C ASN A 218 -21.37 38.05 -60.09
N ILE A 219 -22.61 38.16 -59.66
CA ILE A 219 -23.83 38.05 -60.44
C ILE A 219 -24.43 39.46 -60.63
N ASN A 220 -24.92 39.71 -61.87
CA ASN A 220 -25.89 40.70 -62.35
C ASN A 220 -25.49 42.17 -62.55
N ALA A 221 -25.39 42.60 -63.82
CA ALA A 221 -26.45 43.30 -64.57
C ALA A 221 -26.08 43.33 -66.07
#